data_AF-Q6PK69-F1
#
_entry.id   AF-Q6PK69-F1
#
_cell.length_a   1.000
_cell.length_b   1.000
_cell.length_c   1.000
_cell.angle_alpha   90.00
_cell.angle_beta   90.00
_cell.angle_gamma   90.00
#
_symmetry.space_group_name_H-M   'P 1'
#
loop_
_entity.id
_entity.type
_entity.pdbx_description
1 polymer ?
#
loop_
_entity_poly.entity_id
_entity_poly.type
_entity_poly.pdbx_seq_one_letter_code
_entity_poly.pdbx_strand_id
1 'polypeptide(L)'
;MDCAHLVKANSIQGCKMNNVNVVYTPWSNLKKTADMDVGQIGFHRQKDVKIVTVEKKVNEILNRLEKTKVERFPDLAAEKECRDREERNEKKAQIQEKKKKKKKK
;
A
#
# COMPACT_ATOMS: atom_id res chain seq x y z
N MET A 1 -5.89 13.74 -15.33
CA MET A 1 -6.66 12.65 -15.97
C MET A 1 -5.95 11.31 -15.92
N ASP A 2 -4.62 11.30 -15.84
CA ASP A 2 -3.79 10.09 -15.91
C ASP A 2 -4.12 9.02 -14.87
N CYS A 3 -4.37 9.41 -13.61
CA CYS A 3 -4.77 8.47 -12.57
C CYS A 3 -6.10 7.76 -12.90
N ALA A 4 -7.07 8.45 -13.51
CA ALA A 4 -8.35 7.84 -13.87
C ALA A 4 -8.18 6.78 -14.96
N HIS A 5 -7.26 7.03 -15.90
CA HIS A 5 -6.92 6.09 -16.96
C HIS A 5 -6.22 4.85 -16.41
N LEU A 6 -5.32 5.04 -15.43
CA LEU A 6 -4.68 3.95 -14.72
C LEU A 6 -5.68 3.11 -13.91
N VAL A 7 -6.62 3.75 -13.21
CA VAL A 7 -7.69 3.05 -12.47
C VAL A 7 -8.57 2.23 -13.42
N LYS A 8 -8.94 2.79 -14.57
CA LYS A 8 -9.70 2.06 -15.59
C LYS A 8 -8.92 0.87 -16.13
N ALA A 9 -7.63 1.03 -16.41
CA ALA A 9 -6.77 -0.04 -16.91
C ALA A 9 -6.61 -1.19 -15.92
N ASN A 10 -6.55 -0.90 -14.61
CA ASN A 10 -6.40 -1.89 -13.54
C ASN A 10 -7.73 -2.40 -12.98
N SER A 11 -8.87 -1.99 -13.54
CA SER A 11 -10.18 -2.50 -13.13
C SER A 11 -10.52 -3.78 -13.88
N ILE A 12 -10.94 -4.82 -13.15
CA ILE A 12 -11.29 -6.15 -13.72
C ILE A 12 -12.40 -6.02 -14.76
N GLN A 13 -13.46 -5.28 -14.44
CA GLN A 13 -14.59 -5.03 -15.35
C GLN A 13 -14.39 -3.75 -16.15
N GLY A 14 -13.88 -2.69 -15.52
CA GLY A 14 -13.76 -1.36 -16.14
C GLY A 14 -12.78 -1.31 -17.31
N CYS A 15 -11.80 -2.21 -17.38
CA CYS A 15 -10.86 -2.24 -18.51
C CYS A 15 -11.52 -2.65 -19.84
N LYS A 16 -12.61 -3.42 -19.79
CA LYS A 16 -13.36 -3.90 -20.97
C LYS A 16 -14.51 -2.98 -21.36
N MET A 17 -14.90 -2.06 -20.47
CA MET A 17 -16.01 -1.14 -20.71
C MET A 17 -15.56 0.09 -21.50
N ASN A 18 -16.42 0.53 -22.42
CA ASN A 18 -16.18 1.74 -23.21
C ASN A 18 -16.05 2.95 -22.30
N ASN A 19 -17.02 3.22 -21.44
CA ASN A 19 -17.01 4.33 -20.47
C ASN A 19 -17.00 3.79 -19.04
N VAL A 20 -16.20 4.40 -18.16
CA VAL A 20 -16.14 4.06 -16.73
C VAL A 20 -16.20 5.32 -15.90
N ASN A 21 -17.01 5.31 -14.86
CA ASN A 21 -17.07 6.37 -13.86
C ASN A 21 -16.06 6.07 -12.76
N VAL A 22 -15.08 6.96 -12.61
CA VAL A 22 -14.05 6.87 -11.56
C VAL A 22 -14.42 7.84 -10.45
N VAL A 23 -14.42 7.34 -9.22
CA VAL A 23 -14.66 8.15 -8.03
C VAL A 23 -13.35 8.80 -7.56
N TYR A 24 -13.38 10.12 -7.46
CA TYR A 24 -12.32 10.96 -6.91
C TYR A 24 -12.76 11.55 -5.57
N THR A 25 -12.08 11.14 -4.51
CA THR A 25 -12.33 11.64 -3.16
C THR A 25 -11.00 11.80 -2.41
N PRO A 26 -10.86 12.79 -1.51
CA PRO A 26 -9.71 12.86 -0.63
C PRO A 26 -9.67 11.67 0.34
N TRP A 27 -8.46 11.27 0.76
CA TRP A 27 -8.22 10.19 1.72
C TRP A 27 -8.96 10.37 3.04
N SER A 28 -9.04 11.62 3.52
CA SER A 28 -9.73 11.98 4.77
C SER A 28 -11.22 11.65 4.76
N ASN A 29 -11.82 11.43 3.59
CA ASN A 29 -13.23 11.08 3.45
C ASN A 29 -13.48 9.56 3.42
N LEU A 30 -12.43 8.74 3.40
CA LEU A 30 -12.57 7.29 3.41
C LEU A 30 -12.92 6.77 4.81
N LYS A 31 -14.03 6.03 4.90
CA LYS A 31 -14.49 5.40 6.14
C LYS A 31 -14.22 3.90 6.07
N LYS A 32 -13.42 3.39 7.02
CA LYS A 32 -13.22 1.95 7.22
C LYS A 32 -13.67 1.58 8.63
N THR A 33 -14.58 0.61 8.74
CA THR A 33 -14.96 0.00 10.03
C THR A 33 -14.31 -1.37 10.17
N ALA A 34 -14.16 -1.85 11.41
CA ALA A 34 -13.53 -3.14 11.69
C ALA A 34 -14.30 -4.32 11.05
N ASP A 35 -15.62 -4.17 10.91
CA ASP A 35 -16.50 -5.19 10.33
C ASP A 35 -16.50 -5.23 8.79
N MET A 36 -15.74 -4.34 8.12
CA MET A 36 -15.70 -4.29 6.65
C MET A 36 -14.64 -5.22 6.07
N ASP A 37 -15.04 -6.03 5.10
CA ASP A 37 -14.16 -6.94 4.36
C ASP A 37 -12.97 -6.23 3.69
N VAL A 38 -11.90 -6.97 3.44
CA VAL A 38 -10.70 -6.46 2.78
C VAL A 38 -11.07 -5.92 1.39
N GLY A 39 -10.68 -4.66 1.11
CA GLY A 39 -11.04 -3.96 -0.11
C GLY A 39 -12.36 -3.17 -0.06
N GLN A 40 -13.22 -3.41 0.94
CA GLN A 40 -14.43 -2.61 1.13
C GLN A 40 -14.11 -1.30 1.87
N ILE A 41 -14.59 -0.19 1.32
CA ILE A 41 -14.48 1.16 1.90
C ILE A 41 -15.82 1.90 1.77
N GLY A 42 -16.14 2.72 2.77
CA GLY A 42 -17.25 3.68 2.71
C GLY A 42 -16.75 5.12 2.61
N PHE A 43 -17.69 6.08 2.56
CA PHE A 43 -17.40 7.51 2.59
C PHE A 43 -18.03 8.18 3.81
N HIS A 44 -17.35 9.15 4.41
CA HIS A 44 -17.90 9.96 5.51
C HIS A 44 -18.89 11.01 5.00
N ARG A 45 -18.59 11.66 3.88
CA ARG A 45 -19.38 12.71 3.23
C ARG A 45 -19.48 12.43 1.74
N GLN A 46 -20.70 12.17 1.26
CA GLN A 46 -20.93 11.94 -0.17
C GLN A 46 -20.74 13.21 -1.02
N LYS A 47 -20.85 14.40 -0.44
CA LYS A 47 -20.67 15.68 -1.14
C LYS A 47 -19.22 15.90 -1.64
N ASP A 48 -18.25 15.30 -0.95
CA ASP A 48 -16.83 15.43 -1.30
C ASP A 48 -16.40 14.41 -2.38
N VAL A 49 -17.35 13.57 -2.83
CA VAL A 49 -17.14 12.55 -3.86
C VAL A 49 -17.37 13.19 -5.22
N LYS A 50 -16.31 13.32 -6.02
CA LYS A 50 -16.38 13.77 -7.41
C LYS A 50 -16.34 12.57 -8.33
N ILE A 51 -17.23 12.53 -9.32
CA ILE A 51 -17.25 11.45 -10.31
C ILE A 51 -16.62 11.99 -11.60
N VAL A 52 -15.65 11.27 -12.15
CA VAL A 52 -15.00 11.60 -13.41
C VAL A 52 -15.25 10.45 -14.38
N THR A 53 -15.87 10.75 -15.51
CA THR A 53 -16.12 9.76 -16.56
C THR A 53 -14.92 9.66 -17.50
N VAL A 54 -14.44 8.44 -17.74
CA VAL A 54 -13.34 8.14 -18.67
C VAL A 54 -13.89 7.35 -19.85
N GLU A 55 -14.04 8.02 -21.00
CA GLU A 55 -14.70 7.49 -22.20
C GLU A 55 -13.82 6.61 -23.09
N LYS A 56 -12.51 6.89 -23.20
CA LYS A 56 -11.60 6.05 -23.99
C LYS A 56 -10.32 5.80 -23.23
N LYS A 57 -9.80 4.59 -23.35
CA LYS A 57 -8.49 4.25 -22.80
C LYS A 57 -7.43 4.86 -23.70
N VAL A 58 -6.60 5.74 -23.14
CA VAL A 58 -5.46 6.34 -23.83
C VAL A 58 -4.21 5.54 -23.46
N ASN A 59 -3.77 4.67 -24.36
CA ASN A 59 -2.61 3.80 -24.13
C ASN A 59 -1.30 4.58 -23.99
N GLU A 60 -1.18 5.74 -24.62
CA GLU A 60 0.02 6.59 -24.54
C GLU A 60 0.30 7.04 -23.11
N ILE A 61 -0.75 7.43 -22.37
CA ILE A 61 -0.64 7.86 -20.97
C ILE A 61 -0.17 6.68 -20.09
N LEU A 62 -0.72 5.49 -20.32
CA LEU A 62 -0.34 4.28 -19.59
C LEU A 62 1.12 3.91 -19.87
N ASN A 63 1.51 3.84 -21.15
CA ASN A 63 2.87 3.50 -21.56
C ASN A 63 3.89 4.50 -21.02
N ARG A 64 3.54 5.79 -20.94
CA ARG A 64 4.39 6.82 -20.33
C ARG A 64 4.56 6.59 -18.83
N LEU A 65 3.48 6.30 -18.10
CA LEU A 65 3.52 6.02 -16.66
C LEU A 65 4.32 4.75 -16.34
N GLU A 66 4.13 3.70 -17.13
CA GLU A 66 4.80 2.42 -16.94
C GLU A 66 6.31 2.52 -17.18
N LYS A 67 6.74 3.32 -18.15
CA LYS A 67 8.18 3.62 -18.36
C LYS A 67 8.84 4.33 -17.18
N THR A 68 8.08 5.11 -16.41
CA THR A 68 8.57 5.79 -15.20
C THR A 68 8.46 4.94 -13.93
N LYS A 69 7.83 3.76 -14.03
CA LYS A 69 7.63 2.87 -12.89
C LYS A 69 8.97 2.23 -12.51
N VAL A 70 9.52 2.65 -11.37
CA VAL A 70 10.68 2.00 -10.75
C VAL A 70 10.16 1.11 -9.64
N GLU A 71 10.01 -0.19 -9.90
CA GLU A 71 9.73 -1.15 -8.83
C GLU A 71 11.03 -1.47 -8.10
N ARG A 72 11.16 -0.95 -6.88
CA ARG A 72 12.12 -1.47 -5.93
C ARG A 72 11.44 -2.61 -5.20
N PHE A 73 12.07 -3.78 -5.20
CA PHE A 73 11.72 -4.91 -4.35
C PHE A 73 12.70 -4.94 -3.17
N PRO A 74 12.54 -4.09 -2.14
CA PRO A 74 13.27 -4.30 -0.90
C PRO A 74 12.77 -5.61 -0.29
N ASP A 75 13.70 -6.52 -0.05
CA ASP A 75 13.40 -7.83 0.52
C ASP A 75 13.08 -7.67 2.02
N LEU A 76 11.80 -7.41 2.31
CA LEU A 76 11.30 -7.14 3.67
C LEU A 76 11.56 -8.30 4.63
N ALA A 77 11.70 -9.53 4.11
CA ALA A 77 12.04 -10.71 4.91
C ALA A 77 13.48 -10.61 5.44
N ALA A 78 14.42 -10.18 4.60
CA ALA A 78 15.82 -10.01 4.98
C ALA A 78 16.01 -8.86 5.97
N GLU A 79 15.30 -7.74 5.80
CA GLU A 79 15.34 -6.62 6.77
C GLU A 79 14.77 -7.02 8.14
N LYS A 80 13.70 -7.81 8.15
CA LYS A 80 13.10 -8.30 9.39
C LYS A 80 13.99 -9.32 10.10
N GLU A 81 14.59 -10.26 9.36
CA GLU A 81 15.50 -11.25 9.92
C GLU A 81 16.77 -10.59 10.49
N CYS A 82 17.29 -9.55 9.83
CA CYS A 82 18.45 -8.81 10.33
C CYS A 82 18.15 -8.15 11.70
N ARG A 83 17.00 -7.45 11.80
CA ARG A 83 16.53 -6.83 13.06
C ARG A 83 16.30 -7.88 14.15
N ASP A 84 15.65 -9.00 13.84
CA ASP A 84 15.40 -10.08 14.79
C ASP A 84 16.69 -10.77 15.26
N ARG A 85 17.73 -10.81 14.41
CA ARG A 85 19.05 -11.37 14.74
C ARG A 85 19.83 -10.46 15.67
N GLU A 86 19.79 -9.14 15.45
CA GLU A 86 20.41 -8.14 16.32
C GLU A 86 19.78 -8.16 17.72
N GLU A 87 18.46 -8.14 17.83
CA GLU A 87 17.78 -8.23 19.14
C GLU A 87 18.14 -9.51 19.90
N ARG A 88 18.28 -10.63 19.19
CA ARG A 88 18.63 -11.91 19.82
C ARG A 88 20.08 -11.90 20.32
N ASN A 89 20.99 -11.25 19.61
CA ASN A 89 22.38 -11.08 20.02
C ASN A 89 22.49 -10.13 21.23
N GLU A 90 21.77 -9.01 21.24
CA GLU A 90 21.73 -8.10 22.39
C GLU A 90 21.15 -8.77 23.64
N LYS A 91 20.03 -9.49 23.50
CA LYS A 91 19.43 -10.26 24.61
C LYS A 91 20.42 -11.31 25.15
N LYS A 92 21.14 -12.02 24.28
CA LYS A 92 22.18 -12.98 24.69
C LYS A 92 23.35 -12.31 25.41
N ALA A 93 23.85 -11.18 24.91
CA ALA A 93 24.94 -10.44 25.53
C ALA A 93 24.56 -9.94 26.94
N GLN A 94 23.35 -9.38 27.10
CA GLN A 94 22.85 -8.93 28.40
C GLN A 94 22.68 -10.07 29.41
N ILE A 95 22.23 -11.25 28.97
CA ILE A 95 22.11 -12.43 29.84
C ILE A 95 23.49 -12.94 30.28
N GLN A 96 24.47 -12.98 29.37
CA GLN A 96 25.84 -13.36 29.73
C GLN A 96 26.49 -12.36 30.70
N GLU A 97 26.27 -11.06 30.50
CA GLU A 97 26.80 -10.04 31.42
C GLU A 97 26.16 -10.15 32.81
N LYS A 98 24.84 -10.35 32.88
CA LYS A 98 24.13 -10.60 34.15
C LYS A 98 24.61 -11.87 34.85
N LYS A 99 24.89 -12.96 34.10
CA LYS A 99 25.45 -14.21 34.65
C LYS A 99 26.88 -14.03 35.15
N LYS A 100 27.73 -13.27 34.45
CA LYS A 100 29.09 -12.94 34.91
C LYS A 100 29.07 -12.07 36.17
N LYS A 101 28.20 -11.06 36.25
CA LYS A 101 27.99 -10.25 37.46
C LYS A 101 27.51 -11.08 38.66
N LYS A 102 26.62 -12.06 38.44
CA LYS A 102 26.16 -12.99 39.50
C LYS A 102 27.21 -14.00 39.96
N LYS A 103 28.16 -14.40 39.10
CA LYS A 103 29.26 -15.32 39.46
C LYS A 103 30.43 -14.63 40.18
N LYS A 104 30.51 -13.30 40.12
CA LYS A 104 31.59 -12.50 40.70
C LYS A 104 31.22 -11.87 42.04
N LYS A 105 30.03 -12.18 42.57
CA LYS A 105 29.50 -11.77 43.87
C LYS A 105 29.26 -13.02 44.69
#